data_AF-A0A948WWK2-F1
#
_entry.id   AF-A0A948WWK2-F1
#
_cell.length_a   1.000
_cell.length_b   1.000
_cell.length_c   1.000
_cell.angle_alpha   90.00
_cell.angle_beta   90.00
_cell.angle_gamma   90.00
#
_symmetry.space_group_name_H-M   'P 1'
#
loop_
_entity.id
_entity.type
_entity.pdbx_description
1 polymer ?
#
loop_
_entity_poly.entity_id
_entity_poly.type
_entity_poly.pdbx_seq_one_letter_code
_entity_poly.pdbx_strand_id
1 'polypeptide(L)'
;MAATDFIVAIELGSTDISGIAGKKNADGSINILAYSSEKSDDCIKKGVIYNLDKTTQKLTSIIKDLETKLQAGIKKVYIGVGGLSLRSIKNTETRQLGDDTRISQAIIDSMMEANIETPLLDYEILAVEPQEYKVGNNLLTEPVGTTASSIEGNYLNIIARPSVKQNIKQCLSHTGYEIAGFTISPMATADTVLTTNEKRSGCALIDLGADTTTVAIYKNNILRHVCVIPLGGNNITKDICSKQIEEDDAELIKLRYASAYTEYKEGEEVQDTEYAIDGKCSIMSRTLEDIVEARVNEIITNVFNQIKLSNYSDGLMAGIVVTGGVSNMPNIDKAITNITKIEKVRVAHTGEINLTGKINLPKNGKSNTLVGILLSGEENCCRVDPKRGHQFDFNDDSKSQETEDNTIIENSADNDTVNVEEETVTVDVIDYTKECHKLVIEASQLILSRSYTDALEVLAKAKEMNVEAKAREIDSLEKEAKRLLDEAERVKAIKEAQLQAEKQKEKQRKEVCDKLLEEAVELIDREKYKTAKEKLDAARKYNIPECNLIIEDLEEKIIKSQKNKKRSIFDRIKQGMSKASEEFFDGIK
;
A
#
# COMPACT_ATOMS: atom_id res chain seq x y z
N MET A 1 -1.12 -7.46 -30.89
CA MET A 1 -0.21 -8.41 -30.21
C MET A 1 -0.61 -8.44 -28.74
N ALA A 2 -0.67 -9.62 -28.12
CA ALA A 2 -0.92 -9.75 -26.69
C ALA A 2 0.22 -9.08 -25.91
N ALA A 3 -0.12 -8.30 -24.87
CA ALA A 3 0.91 -7.70 -24.02
C ALA A 3 1.58 -8.79 -23.17
N THR A 4 2.91 -8.85 -23.16
CA THR A 4 3.67 -9.86 -22.39
C THR A 4 4.36 -9.28 -21.16
N ASP A 5 4.40 -7.96 -21.06
CA ASP A 5 5.10 -7.20 -20.03
C ASP A 5 4.26 -5.98 -19.64
N PHE A 6 3.61 -6.09 -18.48
CA PHE A 6 2.76 -5.04 -17.94
C PHE A 6 2.58 -5.20 -16.43
N ILE A 7 2.27 -4.09 -15.76
CA ILE A 7 1.88 -4.05 -14.35
C ILE A 7 0.37 -3.88 -14.30
N VAL A 8 -0.28 -4.53 -13.33
CA VAL A 8 -1.70 -4.35 -13.03
C VAL A 8 -1.83 -3.74 -11.63
N ALA A 9 -2.54 -2.62 -11.54
CA ALA A 9 -2.84 -1.95 -10.29
C ALA A 9 -4.35 -1.86 -10.08
N ILE A 10 -4.80 -2.08 -8.84
CA ILE A 10 -6.19 -1.99 -8.44
C ILE A 10 -6.32 -1.07 -7.24
N GLU A 11 -7.27 -0.14 -7.31
CA GLU A 11 -7.65 0.74 -6.23
C GLU A 11 -9.05 0.40 -5.71
N LEU A 12 -9.16 0.28 -4.39
CA LEU A 12 -10.40 -0.03 -3.67
C LEU A 12 -11.07 1.26 -3.18
N GLY A 13 -11.69 2.02 -4.08
CA GLY A 13 -12.42 3.24 -3.75
C GLY A 13 -13.80 2.96 -3.17
N SER A 14 -14.38 3.94 -2.46
CA SER A 14 -15.77 3.86 -1.95
C SER A 14 -16.83 4.23 -2.99
N THR A 15 -16.44 4.84 -4.10
CA THR A 15 -17.32 5.05 -5.25
C THR A 15 -17.22 3.90 -6.23
N ASP A 16 -15.99 3.52 -6.57
CA ASP A 16 -15.70 2.49 -7.56
C ASP A 16 -14.46 1.69 -7.13
N ILE A 17 -14.43 0.41 -7.48
CA ILE A 17 -13.18 -0.35 -7.59
C ILE A 17 -12.68 -0.11 -9.01
N SER A 18 -11.44 0.34 -9.16
CA SER A 18 -10.85 0.60 -10.48
C SER A 18 -9.57 -0.20 -10.65
N GLY A 19 -9.39 -0.76 -11.84
CA GLY A 19 -8.19 -1.49 -12.25
C GLY A 19 -7.56 -0.84 -13.47
N ILE A 20 -6.24 -0.76 -13.49
CA ILE A 20 -5.46 -0.29 -14.64
C ILE A 20 -4.33 -1.28 -14.94
N ALA A 21 -4.05 -1.46 -16.22
CA ALA A 21 -2.86 -2.16 -16.67
C ALA A 21 -2.03 -1.25 -17.56
N GLY A 22 -0.73 -1.22 -17.34
CA GLY A 22 0.18 -0.36 -18.10
C GLY A 22 1.61 -0.86 -18.11
N LYS A 23 2.38 -0.35 -19.06
CA LYS A 23 3.82 -0.61 -19.19
C LYS A 23 4.60 0.65 -18.88
N LYS A 24 5.61 0.52 -18.02
CA LYS A 24 6.56 1.59 -17.74
C LYS A 24 7.62 1.63 -18.84
N ASN A 25 7.92 2.83 -19.32
CA ASN A 25 9.00 3.07 -20.26
C ASN A 25 10.27 3.52 -19.52
N ALA A 26 11.43 3.40 -20.17
CA ALA A 26 12.72 3.77 -19.59
C ALA A 26 12.85 5.28 -19.31
N ASP A 27 12.06 6.11 -19.99
CA ASP A 27 11.99 7.56 -19.79
C ASP A 27 11.11 7.99 -18.61
N GLY A 28 10.52 7.02 -17.88
CA GLY A 28 9.62 7.25 -16.76
C GLY A 28 8.16 7.49 -17.17
N SER A 29 7.83 7.53 -18.46
CA SER A 29 6.44 7.58 -18.92
C SER A 29 5.75 6.23 -18.74
N ILE A 30 4.42 6.26 -18.67
CA ILE A 30 3.60 5.04 -18.55
C ILE A 30 2.67 4.94 -19.76
N ASN A 31 2.75 3.83 -20.48
CA ASN A 31 1.81 3.49 -21.54
C ASN A 31 0.62 2.73 -20.95
N ILE A 32 -0.58 3.32 -20.99
CA ILE A 32 -1.80 2.70 -20.49
C ILE A 32 -2.34 1.71 -21.53
N LEU A 33 -2.47 0.44 -21.12
CA LEU A 33 -2.88 -0.67 -21.98
C LEU A 33 -4.33 -1.08 -21.76
N ALA A 34 -4.82 -1.05 -20.53
CA ALA A 34 -6.21 -1.34 -20.20
C ALA A 34 -6.67 -0.58 -18.95
N TYR A 35 -7.97 -0.28 -18.88
CA TYR A 35 -8.64 0.32 -17.73
C TYR A 35 -10.02 -0.32 -17.55
N SER A 36 -10.41 -0.56 -16.32
CA SER A 36 -11.71 -1.12 -15.94
C SER A 36 -12.16 -0.52 -14.60
N SER A 37 -13.47 -0.39 -14.40
CA SER A 37 -14.02 0.15 -13.16
C SER A 37 -15.44 -0.32 -12.92
N GLU A 38 -15.78 -0.61 -11.68
CA GLU A 38 -17.13 -0.99 -11.24
C GLU A 38 -17.51 -0.25 -9.96
N LYS A 39 -18.79 0.13 -9.83
CA LYS A 39 -19.34 0.77 -8.63
C LYS A 39 -19.10 -0.10 -7.40
N SER A 40 -18.85 0.49 -6.23
CA SER A 40 -18.43 -0.24 -5.02
C SER A 40 -19.22 0.10 -3.75
N ASP A 41 -20.26 0.92 -3.88
CA ASP A 41 -21.15 1.41 -2.82
C ASP A 41 -21.72 0.30 -1.93
N ASP A 42 -21.93 -0.89 -2.49
CA ASP A 42 -22.51 -2.04 -1.82
C ASP A 42 -21.51 -3.01 -1.15
N CYS A 43 -20.20 -2.70 -1.22
CA CYS A 43 -19.15 -3.57 -0.69
C CYS A 43 -17.96 -2.87 -0.03
N ILE A 44 -17.72 -1.59 -0.35
CA ILE A 44 -16.66 -0.76 0.25
C ILE A 44 -17.27 0.50 0.86
N LYS A 45 -16.84 0.82 2.09
CA LYS A 45 -17.25 2.04 2.78
C LYS A 45 -16.06 2.64 3.50
N LYS A 46 -15.85 3.94 3.36
CA LYS A 46 -14.67 4.64 3.91
C LYS A 46 -13.33 3.97 3.54
N GLY A 47 -13.24 3.47 2.31
CA GLY A 47 -12.06 2.77 1.79
C GLY A 47 -11.75 1.42 2.44
N VAL A 48 -12.71 0.83 3.17
CA VAL A 48 -12.57 -0.49 3.81
C VAL A 48 -13.66 -1.43 3.30
N ILE A 49 -13.27 -2.67 3.03
CA ILE A 49 -14.18 -3.74 2.61
C ILE A 49 -15.09 -4.13 3.78
N TYR A 50 -16.41 -4.02 3.59
CA TYR A 50 -17.41 -4.49 4.56
C TYR A 50 -18.23 -5.68 4.03
N ASN A 51 -18.22 -5.94 2.73
CA ASN A 51 -18.81 -7.15 2.12
C ASN A 51 -17.75 -7.87 1.27
N LEU A 52 -17.23 -8.98 1.80
CA LEU A 52 -16.17 -9.75 1.16
C LEU A 52 -16.63 -10.40 -0.15
N ASP A 53 -17.81 -11.04 -0.16
CA ASP A 53 -18.30 -11.79 -1.32
C ASP A 53 -18.52 -10.91 -2.54
N LYS A 54 -19.18 -9.76 -2.33
CA LYS A 54 -19.39 -8.77 -3.40
C LYS A 54 -18.07 -8.19 -3.89
N THR A 55 -17.13 -7.91 -2.99
CA THR A 55 -15.80 -7.41 -3.36
C THR A 55 -15.04 -8.44 -4.19
N THR A 56 -15.08 -9.72 -3.81
CA THR A 56 -14.46 -10.81 -4.58
C THR A 56 -15.04 -10.91 -5.99
N GLN A 57 -16.36 -10.80 -6.14
CA GLN A 57 -17.02 -10.82 -7.44
C GLN A 57 -16.56 -9.66 -8.32
N LYS A 58 -16.58 -8.43 -7.80
CA LYS A 58 -16.17 -7.21 -8.52
C LYS A 58 -14.68 -7.21 -8.89
N LEU A 59 -13.81 -7.62 -7.97
CA LEU A 59 -12.38 -7.78 -8.24
C LEU A 59 -12.13 -8.78 -9.36
N THR A 60 -12.79 -9.94 -9.31
CA THR A 60 -12.64 -10.98 -10.33
C THR A 60 -13.15 -10.48 -11.69
N SER A 61 -14.27 -9.76 -11.70
CA SER A 61 -14.85 -9.18 -12.92
C SER A 61 -13.92 -8.15 -13.56
N ILE A 62 -13.40 -7.19 -12.76
CA ILE A 62 -12.43 -6.19 -13.21
C ILE A 62 -11.17 -6.84 -13.78
N ILE A 63 -10.59 -7.83 -13.08
CA ILE A 63 -9.38 -8.49 -13.57
C ILE A 63 -9.64 -9.23 -14.89
N LYS A 64 -10.79 -9.90 -15.06
CA LYS A 64 -11.17 -10.56 -16.32
C LYS A 64 -11.41 -9.58 -17.47
N ASP A 65 -12.00 -8.43 -17.19
CA ASP A 65 -12.17 -7.36 -18.19
C ASP A 65 -10.81 -6.80 -18.62
N LEU A 66 -9.88 -6.61 -17.68
CA LEU A 66 -8.48 -6.26 -18.00
C LEU A 66 -7.80 -7.34 -18.84
N GLU A 67 -7.90 -8.64 -18.48
CA GLU A 67 -7.36 -9.76 -19.27
C GLU A 67 -7.89 -9.73 -20.71
N THR A 68 -9.19 -9.46 -20.88
CA THR A 68 -9.85 -9.36 -22.18
C THR A 68 -9.30 -8.21 -23.02
N LYS A 69 -9.18 -7.01 -22.42
CA LYS A 69 -8.66 -5.81 -23.09
C LYS A 69 -7.16 -5.94 -23.44
N LEU A 70 -6.38 -6.60 -22.59
CA LEU A 70 -4.95 -6.87 -22.80
C LEU A 70 -4.69 -8.01 -23.80
N GLN A 71 -5.68 -8.89 -24.00
CA GLN A 71 -5.53 -10.17 -24.69
C GLN A 71 -4.42 -11.04 -24.08
N ALA A 72 -4.22 -10.92 -22.76
CA ALA A 72 -3.18 -11.60 -22.00
C ALA A 72 -3.69 -11.99 -20.61
N GLY A 73 -3.19 -13.10 -20.07
CA GLY A 73 -3.56 -13.54 -18.72
C GLY A 73 -2.89 -12.69 -17.64
N ILE A 74 -3.56 -12.48 -16.52
CA ILE A 74 -3.04 -11.77 -15.35
C ILE A 74 -2.80 -12.79 -14.25
N LYS A 75 -1.59 -12.83 -13.68
CA LYS A 75 -1.25 -13.70 -12.54
C LYS A 75 -1.20 -12.92 -11.24
N LYS A 76 -0.60 -11.73 -11.25
CA LYS A 76 -0.39 -10.91 -10.07
C LYS A 76 -1.04 -9.53 -10.23
N VAL A 77 -1.38 -8.89 -9.12
CA VAL A 77 -1.90 -7.52 -9.08
C VAL A 77 -1.31 -6.74 -7.91
N TYR A 78 -1.04 -5.45 -8.10
CA TYR A 78 -0.77 -4.50 -7.03
C TYR A 78 -2.07 -3.91 -6.51
N ILE A 79 -2.20 -3.77 -5.20
CA ILE A 79 -3.44 -3.28 -4.58
C ILE A 79 -3.15 -2.09 -3.69
N GLY A 80 -3.88 -1.00 -3.93
CA GLY A 80 -3.88 0.18 -3.08
C GLY A 80 -4.51 -0.11 -1.72
N VAL A 81 -3.78 0.23 -0.66
CA VAL A 81 -4.23 0.18 0.73
C VAL A 81 -4.37 1.59 1.26
N GLY A 82 -5.57 1.92 1.73
CA GLY A 82 -5.89 3.21 2.30
C GLY A 82 -7.12 3.11 3.18
N GLY A 83 -7.90 4.19 3.24
CA GLY A 83 -9.18 4.20 3.91
C GLY A 83 -9.09 4.30 5.44
N LEU A 84 -10.24 4.03 6.08
CA LEU A 84 -10.43 4.17 7.50
C LEU A 84 -9.38 3.37 8.28
N SER A 85 -8.85 3.99 9.35
CA SER A 85 -7.79 3.50 10.24
C SER A 85 -6.35 3.79 9.81
N LEU A 86 -6.08 4.13 8.55
CA LEU A 86 -4.73 4.49 8.12
C LEU A 86 -4.31 5.85 8.73
N ARG A 87 -3.18 5.85 9.43
CA ARG A 87 -2.56 7.05 10.00
C ARG A 87 -1.09 6.83 10.28
N SER A 88 -0.33 7.92 10.42
CA SER A 88 1.02 7.88 10.96
C SER A 88 1.04 8.03 12.47
N ILE A 89 1.98 7.34 13.12
CA ILE A 89 2.40 7.59 14.50
C ILE A 89 3.90 7.81 14.53
N LYS A 90 4.38 8.68 15.43
CA LYS A 90 5.82 8.88 15.63
C LYS A 90 6.33 7.83 16.61
N ASN A 91 7.51 7.29 16.35
CA ASN A 91 8.24 6.45 17.29
C ASN A 91 9.72 6.87 17.31
N THR A 92 10.38 6.59 18.43
CA THR A 92 11.78 6.95 18.63
C THR A 92 12.51 5.76 19.22
N GLU A 93 13.59 5.33 18.57
CA GLU A 93 14.47 4.29 19.10
C GLU A 93 15.80 4.91 19.52
N THR A 94 16.30 4.55 20.69
CA THR A 94 17.58 5.06 21.21
C THR A 94 18.54 3.93 21.44
N ARG A 95 19.80 4.12 21.03
CA ARG A 95 20.88 3.17 21.25
C ARG A 95 22.09 3.86 21.87
N GLN A 96 22.57 3.28 22.97
CA GLN A 96 23.86 3.64 23.55
C GLN A 96 24.97 2.91 22.79
N LEU A 97 26.04 3.63 22.50
CA LEU A 97 27.22 3.16 21.81
C LEU A 97 28.44 3.27 22.74
N GLY A 98 29.56 2.66 22.38
CA GLY A 98 30.82 2.94 23.06
C GLY A 98 31.33 4.34 22.75
N ASP A 99 32.26 4.86 23.55
CA ASP A 99 32.87 6.17 23.31
C ASP A 99 33.47 6.23 21.89
N ASP A 100 33.21 7.33 21.19
CA ASP A 100 33.64 7.60 19.80
C ASP A 100 33.33 6.47 18.80
N THR A 101 32.28 5.67 19.04
CA THR A 101 31.86 4.63 18.10
C THR A 101 31.38 5.26 16.80
N ARG A 102 31.95 4.81 15.69
CA ARG A 102 31.47 5.17 14.35
C ARG A 102 30.15 4.47 14.05
N ILE A 103 29.13 5.26 13.74
CA ILE A 103 27.81 4.77 13.34
C ILE A 103 27.92 4.05 11.99
N SER A 104 27.54 2.77 11.96
CA SER A 104 27.54 1.92 10.77
C SER A 104 26.13 1.70 10.24
N GLN A 105 25.98 1.27 8.99
CA GLN A 105 24.68 0.91 8.42
C GLN A 105 23.99 -0.18 9.25
N ALA A 106 24.73 -1.17 9.74
CA ALA A 106 24.21 -2.24 10.59
C ALA A 106 23.59 -1.72 11.91
N ILE A 107 24.09 -0.59 12.45
CA ILE A 107 23.47 0.05 13.62
C ILE A 107 22.11 0.62 13.26
N ILE A 108 22.02 1.30 12.11
CA ILE A 108 20.79 1.92 11.60
C ILE A 108 19.74 0.86 11.26
N ASP A 109 20.13 -0.19 10.53
CA ASP A 109 19.25 -1.30 10.15
C ASP A 109 18.66 -1.97 11.40
N SER A 110 19.49 -2.24 12.40
CA SER A 110 19.03 -2.85 13.64
C SER A 110 18.11 -1.94 14.48
N MET A 111 18.27 -0.61 14.42
CA MET A 111 17.32 0.32 15.03
C MET A 111 15.99 0.36 14.27
N MET A 112 16.05 0.28 12.94
CA MET A 112 14.86 0.16 12.09
C MET A 112 14.09 -1.14 12.39
N GLU A 113 14.79 -2.27 12.51
CA GLU A 113 14.19 -3.56 12.91
C GLU A 113 13.50 -3.46 14.27
N ALA A 114 14.15 -2.86 15.27
CA ALA A 114 13.55 -2.65 16.59
C ALA A 114 12.27 -1.80 16.52
N ASN A 115 12.28 -0.74 15.71
CA ASN A 115 11.10 0.10 15.47
C ASN A 115 9.96 -0.70 14.80
N ILE A 116 10.26 -1.56 13.82
CA ILE A 116 9.26 -2.40 13.14
C ILE A 116 8.66 -3.44 14.12
N GLU A 117 9.45 -3.96 15.05
CA GLU A 117 9.01 -4.90 16.08
C GLU A 117 8.19 -4.24 17.20
N THR A 118 8.03 -2.91 17.19
CA THR A 118 7.27 -2.19 18.22
C THR A 118 5.82 -2.68 18.26
N PRO A 119 5.35 -3.22 19.40
CA PRO A 119 4.01 -3.75 19.51
C PRO A 119 2.98 -2.63 19.52
N LEU A 120 1.97 -2.74 18.65
CA LEU A 120 0.83 -1.83 18.59
C LEU A 120 -0.45 -2.60 18.87
N LEU A 121 -1.28 -2.08 19.79
CA LEU A 121 -2.60 -2.66 20.06
C LEU A 121 -3.54 -2.37 18.89
N ASP A 122 -4.16 -3.39 18.31
CA ASP A 122 -5.11 -3.32 17.19
C ASP A 122 -4.59 -2.78 15.83
N TYR A 123 -3.30 -2.48 15.73
CA TYR A 123 -2.67 -1.92 14.53
C TYR A 123 -1.44 -2.72 14.15
N GLU A 124 -1.09 -2.67 12.86
CA GLU A 124 0.20 -3.13 12.34
C GLU A 124 0.90 -2.00 11.59
N ILE A 125 2.23 -2.03 11.58
CA ILE A 125 3.05 -1.12 10.78
C ILE A 125 3.02 -1.60 9.33
N LEU A 126 2.53 -0.73 8.43
CA LEU A 126 2.50 -0.96 6.98
C LEU A 126 3.79 -0.50 6.30
N ALA A 127 4.34 0.62 6.75
CA ALA A 127 5.61 1.17 6.30
C ALA A 127 6.22 2.06 7.38
N VAL A 128 7.53 2.29 7.27
CA VAL A 128 8.27 3.18 8.14
C VAL A 128 8.98 4.22 7.28
N GLU A 129 8.79 5.49 7.61
CA GLU A 129 9.55 6.60 7.04
C GLU A 129 10.58 7.07 8.08
N PRO A 130 11.89 6.83 7.86
CA PRO A 130 12.94 7.39 8.70
C PRO A 130 12.87 8.93 8.70
N GLN A 131 12.99 9.52 9.87
CA GLN A 131 13.10 10.96 10.06
C GLN A 131 14.57 11.31 10.36
N GLU A 132 14.80 12.41 11.06
CA GLU A 132 16.14 12.78 11.50
C GLU A 132 16.64 11.90 12.67
N TYR A 133 17.91 11.52 12.60
CA TYR A 133 18.67 10.93 13.68
C TYR A 133 19.32 12.02 14.51
N LYS A 134 19.12 11.96 15.83
CA LYS A 134 19.77 12.85 16.78
C LYS A 134 21.07 12.23 17.27
N VAL A 135 22.15 12.94 16.99
CA VAL A 135 23.53 12.56 17.35
C VAL A 135 24.17 13.72 18.10
N GLY A 136 24.26 13.59 19.43
CA GLY A 136 24.60 14.71 20.31
C GLY A 136 23.56 15.84 20.19
N ASN A 137 24.01 17.01 19.72
CA ASN A 137 23.14 18.18 19.48
C ASN A 137 22.72 18.33 18.01
N ASN A 138 23.19 17.45 17.12
CA ASN A 138 22.91 17.53 15.69
C ASN A 138 21.71 16.64 15.32
N LEU A 139 20.92 17.10 14.34
CA LEU A 139 19.90 16.31 13.65
C LEU A 139 20.39 16.02 12.23
N LEU A 140 20.53 14.74 11.91
CA LEU A 140 21.10 14.26 10.65
C LEU A 140 20.12 13.32 9.97
N THR A 141 19.91 13.47 8.66
CA THR A 141 19.17 12.46 7.88
C THR A 141 20.06 11.25 7.56
N GLU A 142 21.36 11.49 7.40
CA GLU A 142 22.38 10.48 7.09
C GLU A 142 23.42 10.40 8.22
N PRO A 143 23.19 9.59 9.27
CA PRO A 143 24.08 9.51 10.43
C PRO A 143 25.32 8.62 10.20
N VAL A 144 25.31 7.75 9.17
CA VAL A 144 26.36 6.77 8.91
C VAL A 144 27.71 7.46 8.69
N GLY A 145 28.73 6.97 9.40
CA GLY A 145 30.08 7.52 9.37
C GLY A 145 30.36 8.58 10.44
N THR A 146 29.33 9.10 11.11
CA THR A 146 29.51 10.00 12.26
C THR A 146 29.91 9.21 13.51
N THR A 147 30.73 9.81 14.37
CA THR A 147 31.12 9.22 15.67
C THR A 147 30.20 9.74 16.77
N ALA A 148 29.71 8.85 17.63
CA ALA A 148 28.84 9.21 18.73
C ALA A 148 28.88 8.17 19.86
N SER A 149 28.65 8.62 21.09
CA SER A 149 28.39 7.75 22.23
C SER A 149 26.92 7.31 22.33
N SER A 150 26.00 8.00 21.66
CA SER A 150 24.59 7.61 21.59
C SER A 150 23.93 8.12 20.31
N ILE A 151 22.93 7.39 19.82
CA ILE A 151 22.10 7.78 18.69
C ILE A 151 20.63 7.57 19.01
N GLU A 152 19.80 8.54 18.63
CA GLU A 152 18.34 8.47 18.71
C GLU A 152 17.78 8.56 17.28
N GLY A 153 17.14 7.51 16.81
CA GLY A 153 16.48 7.44 15.50
C GLY A 153 15.00 7.80 15.65
N ASN A 154 14.54 8.79 14.89
CA ASN A 154 13.13 9.15 14.84
C ASN A 154 12.48 8.52 13.61
N TYR A 155 11.30 7.96 13.79
CA TYR A 155 10.56 7.24 12.76
C TYR A 155 9.12 7.72 12.70
N LEU A 156 8.57 7.78 11.49
CA LEU A 156 7.15 7.94 11.25
C LEU A 156 6.60 6.59 10.75
N ASN A 157 5.89 5.88 11.62
CA ASN A 157 5.31 4.59 11.31
C ASN A 157 3.91 4.79 10.73
N ILE A 158 3.68 4.33 9.50
CA ILE A 158 2.37 4.33 8.87
C ILE A 158 1.68 3.04 9.29
N ILE A 159 0.55 3.19 9.98
CA ILE A 159 -0.16 2.08 10.62
C ILE A 159 -1.59 1.98 10.10
N ALA A 160 -2.14 0.77 10.12
CA ALA A 160 -3.56 0.50 9.87
C ALA A 160 -4.01 -0.73 10.65
N ARG A 161 -5.32 -0.98 10.72
CA ARG A 161 -5.84 -2.22 11.31
C ARG A 161 -5.44 -3.42 10.44
N PRO A 162 -5.06 -4.57 11.05
CA PRO A 162 -4.70 -5.77 10.30
C PRO A 162 -5.79 -6.28 9.33
N SER A 163 -7.05 -6.05 9.69
CA SER A 163 -8.21 -6.43 8.89
C SER A 163 -8.18 -5.84 7.47
N VAL A 164 -7.54 -4.69 7.26
CA VAL A 164 -7.47 -4.05 5.94
C VAL A 164 -6.75 -4.96 4.93
N LYS A 165 -5.54 -5.44 5.25
CA LYS A 165 -4.81 -6.37 4.37
C LYS A 165 -5.42 -7.77 4.39
N GLN A 166 -5.89 -8.23 5.54
CA GLN A 166 -6.48 -9.58 5.68
C GLN A 166 -7.73 -9.75 4.80
N ASN A 167 -8.63 -8.77 4.79
CA ASN A 167 -9.84 -8.82 3.98
C ASN A 167 -9.51 -8.88 2.47
N ILE A 168 -8.52 -8.09 2.03
CA ILE A 168 -8.06 -8.11 0.63
C ILE A 168 -7.49 -9.49 0.26
N LYS A 169 -6.62 -10.05 1.11
CA LYS A 169 -6.08 -11.40 0.92
C LYS A 169 -7.18 -12.45 0.83
N GLN A 170 -8.20 -12.32 1.68
CA GLN A 170 -9.35 -13.23 1.68
C GLN A 170 -10.16 -13.10 0.38
N CYS A 171 -10.39 -11.87 -0.12
CA CYS A 171 -11.12 -11.67 -1.38
C CYS A 171 -10.43 -12.30 -2.59
N LEU A 172 -9.09 -12.30 -2.64
CA LEU A 172 -8.34 -12.93 -3.73
C LEU A 172 -7.99 -14.40 -3.48
N SER A 173 -8.23 -14.90 -2.27
CA SER A 173 -8.07 -16.33 -1.96
C SER A 173 -8.93 -17.16 -2.91
N HIS A 174 -8.38 -18.24 -3.46
CA HIS A 174 -9.09 -19.17 -4.35
C HIS A 174 -9.53 -18.58 -5.72
N THR A 175 -9.18 -17.33 -6.05
CA THR A 175 -9.45 -16.75 -7.38
C THR A 175 -8.42 -17.13 -8.44
N GLY A 176 -7.25 -17.61 -8.01
CA GLY A 176 -6.09 -17.91 -8.87
C GLY A 176 -5.16 -16.72 -9.13
N TYR A 177 -5.59 -15.50 -8.75
CA TYR A 177 -4.79 -14.29 -8.79
C TYR A 177 -3.99 -14.11 -7.48
N GLU A 178 -2.78 -13.56 -7.61
CA GLU A 178 -1.86 -13.31 -6.50
C GLU A 178 -1.69 -11.79 -6.29
N ILE A 179 -1.31 -11.40 -5.07
CA ILE A 179 -0.99 -10.02 -4.76
C ILE A 179 0.52 -9.85 -4.94
N ALA A 180 0.94 -9.05 -5.92
CA ALA A 180 2.35 -8.70 -6.11
C ALA A 180 2.86 -7.84 -4.94
N GLY A 181 2.05 -6.89 -4.50
CA GLY A 181 2.38 -6.00 -3.41
C GLY A 181 1.19 -5.15 -2.98
N PHE A 182 1.28 -4.64 -1.76
CA PHE A 182 0.39 -3.60 -1.26
C PHE A 182 1.08 -2.25 -1.37
N THR A 183 0.36 -1.27 -1.90
CA THR A 183 0.85 0.10 -2.02
C THR A 183 0.05 1.01 -1.11
N ILE A 184 0.71 1.81 -0.28
CA ILE A 184 0.03 2.79 0.57
C ILE A 184 -0.51 3.91 -0.31
N SER A 185 -1.82 3.92 -0.54
CA SER A 185 -2.48 4.81 -1.51
C SER A 185 -2.07 6.27 -1.34
N PRO A 186 -2.09 6.88 -0.14
CA PRO A 186 -1.70 8.28 0.02
C PRO A 186 -0.29 8.63 -0.43
N MET A 187 0.66 7.70 -0.27
CA MET A 187 2.05 7.88 -0.69
C MET A 187 2.16 7.78 -2.22
N ALA A 188 1.50 6.77 -2.81
CA ALA A 188 1.42 6.63 -4.25
C ALA A 188 0.77 7.84 -4.95
N THR A 189 -0.30 8.39 -4.36
CA THR A 189 -0.93 9.63 -4.84
C THR A 189 0.06 10.80 -4.77
N ALA A 190 0.82 10.92 -3.68
CA ALA A 190 1.82 11.96 -3.52
C ALA A 190 2.97 11.86 -4.54
N ASP A 191 3.41 10.65 -4.87
CA ASP A 191 4.45 10.43 -5.89
C ASP A 191 3.97 10.77 -7.31
N THR A 192 2.67 10.72 -7.54
CA THR A 192 2.06 11.06 -8.82
C THR A 192 1.76 12.55 -8.95
N VAL A 193 1.35 13.19 -7.86
CA VAL A 193 0.76 14.55 -7.89
C VAL A 193 1.75 15.64 -7.46
N LEU A 194 2.66 15.34 -6.54
CA LEU A 194 3.57 16.33 -5.97
C LEU A 194 4.89 16.36 -6.73
N THR A 195 5.35 17.56 -7.01
CA THR A 195 6.71 17.79 -7.50
C THR A 195 7.74 17.67 -6.38
N THR A 196 8.99 17.37 -6.71
CA THR A 196 10.10 17.36 -5.74
C THR A 196 10.27 18.72 -5.06
N ASN A 197 9.99 19.82 -5.76
CA ASN A 197 10.08 21.16 -5.18
C ASN A 197 9.00 21.43 -4.12
N GLU A 198 7.78 20.94 -4.33
CA GLU A 198 6.71 21.02 -3.33
C GLU A 198 7.04 20.19 -2.08
N LYS A 199 7.49 18.93 -2.28
CA LYS A 199 7.91 18.04 -1.17
C LYS A 199 9.10 18.62 -0.38
N ARG A 200 10.06 19.24 -1.08
CA ARG A 200 11.23 19.88 -0.45
C ARG A 200 10.86 21.14 0.32
N SER A 201 10.13 22.05 -0.33
CA SER A 201 9.77 23.36 0.25
C SER A 201 8.73 23.25 1.36
N GLY A 202 7.96 22.17 1.38
CA GLY A 202 6.92 21.91 2.36
C GLY A 202 5.53 22.11 1.77
N CYS A 203 4.70 21.07 1.75
CA CYS A 203 3.32 21.13 1.29
C CYS A 203 2.40 20.17 2.07
N ALA A 204 1.10 20.46 2.03
CA ALA A 204 0.06 19.52 2.42
C ALA A 204 -0.64 19.00 1.15
N LEU A 205 -0.61 17.68 0.94
CA LEU A 205 -1.46 17.01 -0.04
C LEU A 205 -2.79 16.63 0.63
N ILE A 206 -3.88 17.05 0.02
CA ILE A 206 -5.24 16.73 0.44
C ILE A 206 -5.92 15.95 -0.69
N ASP A 207 -6.26 14.69 -0.44
CA ASP A 207 -7.07 13.88 -1.36
C ASP A 207 -8.52 13.84 -0.86
N LEU A 208 -9.40 14.57 -1.54
CA LEU A 208 -10.82 14.69 -1.21
C LEU A 208 -11.63 13.63 -1.97
N GLY A 209 -11.77 12.46 -1.35
CA GLY A 209 -12.52 11.32 -1.88
C GLY A 209 -14.02 11.35 -1.55
N ALA A 210 -14.70 10.23 -1.84
CA ALA A 210 -16.14 10.10 -1.61
C ALA A 210 -16.51 9.90 -0.13
N ASP A 211 -15.90 8.94 0.56
CA ASP A 211 -16.19 8.72 2.00
C ASP A 211 -15.07 9.21 2.93
N THR A 212 -13.92 9.55 2.37
CA THR A 212 -12.70 9.88 3.12
C THR A 212 -11.96 11.05 2.51
N THR A 213 -11.30 11.81 3.38
CA THR A 213 -10.34 12.84 3.03
C THR A 213 -9.00 12.46 3.61
N THR A 214 -7.97 12.37 2.78
CA THR A 214 -6.62 12.06 3.25
C THR A 214 -5.79 13.34 3.32
N VAL A 215 -5.01 13.48 4.38
CA VAL A 215 -4.04 14.57 4.57
C VAL A 215 -2.66 13.96 4.69
N ALA A 216 -1.73 14.35 3.82
CA ALA A 216 -0.32 13.98 3.88
C ALA A 216 0.55 15.24 3.85
N ILE A 217 1.49 15.35 4.79
CA ILE A 217 2.37 16.52 4.94
C ILE A 217 3.78 16.11 4.54
N TYR A 218 4.37 16.81 3.59
CA TYR A 218 5.76 16.62 3.18
C TYR A 218 6.58 17.85 3.52
N LYS A 219 7.81 17.66 3.99
CA LYS A 219 8.81 18.73 4.18
C LYS A 219 10.21 18.16 4.09
N ASN A 220 11.10 18.85 3.38
CA ASN A 220 12.47 18.41 3.12
C ASN A 220 12.52 17.04 2.41
N ASN A 221 11.56 16.77 1.50
CA ASN A 221 11.38 15.49 0.81
C ASN A 221 10.99 14.29 1.69
N ILE A 222 10.72 14.50 2.98
CA ILE A 222 10.32 13.45 3.92
C ILE A 222 8.82 13.58 4.20
N LEU A 223 8.12 12.43 4.28
CA LEU A 223 6.75 12.37 4.77
C LEU A 223 6.75 12.63 6.28
N ARG A 224 6.02 13.66 6.72
CA ARG A 224 6.00 14.14 8.12
C ARG A 224 4.75 13.75 8.89
N HIS A 225 3.65 13.57 8.19
CA HIS A 225 2.36 13.20 8.77
C HIS A 225 1.47 12.63 7.67
N VAL A 226 0.71 11.58 7.96
CA VAL A 226 -0.39 11.12 7.12
C VAL A 226 -1.57 10.69 7.98
N CYS A 227 -2.79 11.06 7.60
CA CYS A 227 -3.99 10.54 8.22
C CYS A 227 -5.17 10.52 7.26
N VAL A 228 -6.10 9.59 7.49
CA VAL A 228 -7.37 9.52 6.79
C VAL A 228 -8.50 9.98 7.71
N ILE A 229 -9.20 11.04 7.29
CA ILE A 229 -10.40 11.58 7.94
C ILE A 229 -11.62 10.91 7.29
N PRO A 230 -12.57 10.35 8.08
CA PRO A 230 -13.72 9.62 7.54
C PRO A 230 -14.88 10.54 7.13
N LEU A 231 -14.56 11.60 6.40
CA LEU A 231 -15.48 12.56 5.80
C LEU A 231 -15.10 12.79 4.34
N GLY A 232 -16.08 12.82 3.43
CA GLY A 232 -15.86 13.08 2.01
C GLY A 232 -17.12 13.54 1.28
N GLY A 233 -17.11 13.47 -0.05
CA GLY A 233 -18.20 13.94 -0.90
C GLY A 233 -19.56 13.26 -0.68
N ASN A 234 -19.61 12.02 -0.20
CA ASN A 234 -20.85 11.31 0.12
C ASN A 234 -21.52 11.88 1.38
N ASN A 235 -20.77 12.55 2.26
CA ASN A 235 -21.39 13.29 3.36
C ASN A 235 -22.19 14.48 2.84
N ILE A 236 -21.68 15.17 1.82
CA ILE A 236 -22.40 16.27 1.15
C ILE A 236 -23.69 15.74 0.52
N THR A 237 -23.60 14.64 -0.23
CA THR A 237 -24.78 13.99 -0.84
C THR A 237 -25.83 13.62 0.21
N LYS A 238 -25.40 13.01 1.33
CA LYS A 238 -26.31 12.65 2.43
C LYS A 238 -26.97 13.84 3.11
N ASP A 239 -26.26 14.96 3.21
CA ASP A 239 -26.86 16.18 3.76
C ASP A 239 -27.90 16.76 2.80
N ILE A 240 -27.70 16.68 1.48
CA ILE A 240 -28.71 17.07 0.48
C ILE A 240 -29.95 16.16 0.60
N CYS A 241 -29.79 14.86 0.85
CA CYS A 241 -30.91 13.93 1.07
C CYS A 241 -31.82 14.34 2.25
N SER A 242 -31.35 15.19 3.19
CA SER A 242 -32.18 15.74 4.26
C SER A 242 -33.39 16.55 3.75
N LYS A 243 -33.37 16.94 2.47
CA LYS A 243 -34.47 17.61 1.77
C LYS A 243 -35.44 16.64 1.10
N GLN A 244 -35.48 15.38 1.54
CA GLN A 244 -36.34 14.32 0.99
C GLN A 244 -36.06 14.01 -0.48
N ILE A 245 -34.79 14.14 -0.88
CA ILE A 245 -34.29 13.81 -2.22
C ILE A 245 -33.60 12.45 -2.12
N GLU A 246 -33.84 11.57 -3.10
CA GLU A 246 -33.18 10.25 -3.16
C GLU A 246 -31.67 10.40 -3.41
N GLU A 247 -30.87 9.44 -2.95
CA GLU A 247 -29.39 9.57 -2.93
C GLU A 247 -28.79 9.75 -4.33
N ASP A 248 -29.31 9.05 -5.34
CA ASP A 248 -28.87 9.19 -6.73
C ASP A 248 -29.17 10.59 -7.29
N ASP A 249 -30.36 11.11 -7.02
CA ASP A 249 -30.77 12.44 -7.46
C ASP A 249 -30.01 13.55 -6.70
N ALA A 250 -29.74 13.35 -5.40
CA ALA A 250 -28.93 14.24 -4.60
C ALA A 250 -27.48 14.31 -5.10
N GLU A 251 -26.91 13.19 -5.55
CA GLU A 251 -25.59 13.17 -6.19
C GLU A 251 -25.60 13.96 -7.49
N LEU A 252 -26.65 13.82 -8.32
CA LEU A 252 -26.80 14.59 -9.55
C LEU A 252 -26.91 16.08 -9.28
N ILE A 253 -27.69 16.50 -8.28
CA ILE A 253 -27.77 17.90 -7.83
C ILE A 253 -26.39 18.40 -7.41
N LYS A 254 -25.66 17.63 -6.59
CA LYS A 254 -24.31 17.99 -6.13
C LYS A 254 -23.37 18.19 -7.32
N LEU A 255 -23.36 17.25 -8.26
CA LEU A 255 -22.47 17.31 -9.42
C LEU A 255 -22.80 18.46 -10.38
N ARG A 256 -24.08 18.86 -10.50
CA ARG A 256 -24.51 19.92 -11.43
C ARG A 256 -24.45 21.32 -10.84
N TYR A 257 -24.80 21.48 -9.56
CA TYR A 257 -25.12 22.79 -8.99
C TYR A 257 -24.33 23.16 -7.73
N ALA A 258 -23.64 22.21 -7.08
CA ALA A 258 -22.92 22.54 -5.85
C ALA A 258 -21.70 23.43 -6.11
N SER A 259 -21.46 24.37 -5.19
CA SER A 259 -20.24 25.16 -5.09
C SER A 259 -19.68 25.02 -3.67
N ALA A 260 -18.37 24.88 -3.54
CA ALA A 260 -17.70 24.75 -2.25
C ALA A 260 -17.65 26.07 -1.46
N TYR A 261 -17.81 27.19 -2.17
CA TYR A 261 -17.85 28.55 -1.62
C TYR A 261 -18.63 29.47 -2.55
N THR A 262 -19.56 30.23 -1.98
CA THR A 262 -20.41 31.19 -2.69
C THR A 262 -19.91 32.60 -2.42
N GLU A 263 -19.62 33.35 -3.49
CA GLU A 263 -19.28 34.77 -3.40
C GLU A 263 -20.51 35.62 -3.67
N TYR A 264 -20.89 36.44 -2.69
CA TYR A 264 -21.91 37.46 -2.89
C TYR A 264 -21.22 38.78 -3.24
N LYS A 265 -21.50 39.35 -4.42
CA LYS A 265 -21.04 40.70 -4.73
C LYS A 265 -21.86 41.72 -3.94
N GLU A 266 -21.18 42.74 -3.44
CA GLU A 266 -21.83 43.85 -2.75
C GLU A 266 -22.86 44.53 -3.67
N GLY A 267 -24.14 44.51 -3.27
CA GLY A 267 -25.23 45.12 -4.03
C GLY A 267 -25.90 44.24 -5.10
N GLU A 268 -25.51 42.98 -5.30
CA GLU A 268 -26.28 42.03 -6.13
C GLU A 268 -27.47 41.46 -5.34
N GLU A 269 -28.67 41.51 -5.92
CA GLU A 269 -29.81 40.74 -5.39
C GLU A 269 -29.53 39.25 -5.56
N VAL A 270 -29.38 38.53 -4.45
CA VAL A 270 -29.17 37.08 -4.46
C VAL A 270 -30.43 36.39 -4.98
N GLN A 271 -30.41 35.92 -6.22
CA GLN A 271 -31.55 35.25 -6.85
C GLN A 271 -31.66 33.81 -6.33
N ASP A 272 -32.68 33.53 -5.50
CA ASP A 272 -32.95 32.17 -5.03
C ASP A 272 -33.68 31.37 -6.10
N THR A 273 -32.92 30.67 -6.93
CA THR A 273 -33.42 29.88 -8.06
C THR A 273 -33.72 28.46 -7.63
N GLU A 274 -34.82 27.89 -8.12
CA GLU A 274 -35.10 26.46 -7.94
C GLU A 274 -34.28 25.63 -8.93
N TYR A 275 -33.38 24.78 -8.42
CA TYR A 275 -32.66 23.79 -9.21
C TYR A 275 -33.46 22.51 -9.26
N ALA A 276 -33.85 22.07 -10.46
CA ALA A 276 -34.61 20.85 -10.67
C ALA A 276 -33.81 19.83 -11.48
N ILE A 277 -33.92 18.56 -11.12
CA ILE A 277 -33.42 17.44 -11.92
C ILE A 277 -34.60 16.74 -12.57
N ASP A 278 -34.73 16.92 -13.89
CA ASP A 278 -35.63 16.16 -14.77
C ASP A 278 -37.08 16.04 -14.26
N GLY A 279 -37.56 17.04 -13.50
CA GLY A 279 -38.90 17.05 -12.89
C GLY A 279 -39.13 16.05 -11.75
N LYS A 280 -38.10 15.34 -11.28
CA LYS A 280 -38.18 14.34 -10.20
C LYS A 280 -38.05 14.97 -8.82
N CYS A 281 -37.07 15.86 -8.67
CA CYS A 281 -36.79 16.56 -7.43
C CYS A 281 -36.30 17.98 -7.74
N SER A 282 -36.42 18.84 -6.74
CA SER A 282 -35.89 20.19 -6.78
C SER A 282 -35.35 20.64 -5.43
N ILE A 283 -34.45 21.62 -5.48
CA ILE A 283 -33.88 22.28 -4.31
C ILE A 283 -33.68 23.76 -4.61
N MET A 284 -33.98 24.62 -3.63
CA MET A 284 -33.66 26.04 -3.73
C MET A 284 -32.15 26.25 -3.67
N SER A 285 -31.62 27.12 -4.54
CA SER A 285 -30.19 27.40 -4.67
C SER A 285 -29.52 27.73 -3.34
N ARG A 286 -30.11 28.64 -2.54
CA ARG A 286 -29.56 29.02 -1.24
C ARG A 286 -29.52 27.86 -0.26
N THR A 287 -30.53 26.99 -0.31
CA THR A 287 -30.58 25.80 0.56
C THR A 287 -29.47 24.82 0.19
N LEU A 288 -29.19 24.66 -1.11
CA LEU A 288 -28.08 23.83 -1.56
C LEU A 288 -26.73 24.43 -1.15
N GLU A 289 -26.55 25.74 -1.36
CA GLU A 289 -25.35 26.49 -0.95
C GLU A 289 -25.06 26.29 0.55
N ASP A 290 -26.04 26.56 1.41
CA ASP A 290 -25.91 26.41 2.87
C ASP A 290 -25.49 24.99 3.28
N ILE A 291 -26.11 23.97 2.67
CA ILE A 291 -25.80 22.56 2.97
C ILE A 291 -24.38 22.21 2.53
N VAL A 292 -24.02 22.55 1.29
CA VAL A 292 -22.73 22.19 0.71
C VAL A 292 -21.62 22.90 1.45
N GLU A 293 -21.74 24.21 1.66
CA GLU A 293 -20.73 25.00 2.36
C GLU A 293 -20.55 24.54 3.80
N ALA A 294 -21.63 24.25 4.53
CA ALA A 294 -21.53 23.73 5.90
C ALA A 294 -20.70 22.45 5.95
N ARG A 295 -20.94 21.49 5.05
CA ARG A 295 -20.18 20.23 5.02
C ARG A 295 -18.75 20.41 4.53
N VAL A 296 -18.54 21.23 3.51
CA VAL A 296 -17.19 21.55 3.00
C VAL A 296 -16.36 22.24 4.09
N ASN A 297 -16.97 23.19 4.81
CA ASN A 297 -16.35 23.87 5.95
C ASN A 297 -15.93 22.87 7.04
N GLU A 298 -16.78 21.90 7.38
CA GLU A 298 -16.45 20.86 8.34
C GLU A 298 -15.26 19.99 7.88
N ILE A 299 -15.28 19.53 6.63
CA ILE A 299 -14.21 18.71 6.05
C ILE A 299 -12.88 19.47 6.11
N ILE A 300 -12.84 20.69 5.56
CA ILE A 300 -11.61 21.48 5.48
C ILE A 300 -11.13 21.89 6.88
N THR A 301 -12.02 22.18 7.82
CA THR A 301 -11.63 22.48 9.22
C THR A 301 -10.93 21.29 9.86
N ASN A 302 -11.44 20.07 9.66
CA ASN A 302 -10.79 18.86 10.13
C ASN A 302 -9.43 18.64 9.45
N VAL A 303 -9.32 18.92 8.14
CA VAL A 303 -8.03 18.89 7.43
C VAL A 303 -7.04 19.89 8.04
N PHE A 304 -7.47 21.13 8.28
CA PHE A 304 -6.61 22.15 8.85
C PHE A 304 -6.12 21.79 10.26
N ASN A 305 -6.98 21.15 11.06
CA ASN A 305 -6.59 20.62 12.35
C ASN A 305 -5.48 19.55 12.22
N GLN A 306 -5.54 18.67 11.21
CA GLN A 306 -4.49 17.69 10.96
C GLN A 306 -3.18 18.35 10.50
N ILE A 307 -3.26 19.39 9.67
CA ILE A 307 -2.09 20.19 9.28
C ILE A 307 -1.43 20.80 10.54
N LYS A 308 -2.21 21.36 11.46
CA LYS A 308 -1.68 21.91 12.73
C LYS A 308 -1.07 20.83 13.62
N LEU A 309 -1.76 19.70 13.81
CA LEU A 309 -1.29 18.58 14.63
C LEU A 309 0.00 17.93 14.10
N SER A 310 0.31 18.11 12.81
CA SER A 310 1.59 17.65 12.25
C SER A 310 2.80 18.39 12.85
N ASN A 311 2.60 19.59 13.41
CA ASN A 311 3.62 20.57 13.81
C ASN A 311 4.43 21.19 12.65
N TYR A 312 3.93 21.11 11.41
CA TYR A 312 4.57 21.70 10.23
C TYR A 312 3.77 22.82 9.55
N SER A 313 2.66 23.29 10.15
CA SER A 313 1.76 24.30 9.55
C SER A 313 2.51 25.55 9.06
N ASP A 314 3.49 26.02 9.83
CA ASP A 314 4.22 27.27 9.56
C ASP A 314 5.33 27.07 8.51
N GLY A 315 5.62 25.80 8.15
CA GLY A 315 6.71 25.42 7.26
C GLY A 315 6.30 25.03 5.85
N LEU A 316 5.01 25.14 5.48
CA LEU A 316 4.47 24.69 4.19
C LEU A 316 4.57 25.77 3.10
N MET A 317 5.78 26.12 2.67
CA MET A 317 6.02 27.23 1.73
C MET A 317 5.41 27.02 0.33
N ALA A 318 5.21 25.75 -0.07
CA ALA A 318 4.54 25.39 -1.32
C ALA A 318 3.02 25.32 -1.18
N GLY A 319 2.48 25.46 0.04
CA GLY A 319 1.05 25.53 0.31
C GLY A 319 0.35 24.18 0.30
N ILE A 320 -0.87 24.18 -0.22
CA ILE A 320 -1.78 23.04 -0.26
C ILE A 320 -1.94 22.56 -1.70
N VAL A 321 -1.80 21.26 -1.92
CA VAL A 321 -2.14 20.60 -3.18
C VAL A 321 -3.37 19.72 -2.95
N VAL A 322 -4.39 19.86 -3.78
CA VAL A 322 -5.69 19.19 -3.63
C VAL A 322 -5.93 18.26 -4.81
N THR A 323 -6.37 17.04 -4.57
CA THR A 323 -6.74 16.05 -5.59
C THR A 323 -8.01 15.32 -5.16
N GLY A 324 -8.47 14.36 -5.97
CA GLY A 324 -9.60 13.50 -5.66
C GLY A 324 -10.89 13.95 -6.34
N GLY A 325 -11.97 13.21 -6.11
CA GLY A 325 -13.24 13.47 -6.80
C GLY A 325 -13.89 14.80 -6.43
N VAL A 326 -13.82 15.19 -5.15
CA VAL A 326 -14.46 16.41 -4.65
C VAL A 326 -13.65 17.66 -5.02
N SER A 327 -12.38 17.52 -5.40
CA SER A 327 -11.57 18.67 -5.86
C SER A 327 -12.08 19.29 -7.16
N ASN A 328 -13.02 18.65 -7.85
CA ASN A 328 -13.69 19.21 -9.03
C ASN A 328 -14.87 20.14 -8.65
N MET A 329 -15.23 20.24 -7.37
CA MET A 329 -16.27 21.15 -6.92
C MET A 329 -15.82 22.61 -7.14
N PRO A 330 -16.63 23.46 -7.79
CA PRO A 330 -16.30 24.87 -7.99
C PRO A 330 -15.92 25.58 -6.69
N ASN A 331 -14.93 26.47 -6.75
CA ASN A 331 -14.45 27.31 -5.64
C ASN A 331 -13.88 26.54 -4.43
N ILE A 332 -13.47 25.28 -4.58
CA ILE A 332 -12.87 24.49 -3.49
C ILE A 332 -11.56 25.10 -2.97
N ASP A 333 -10.77 25.69 -3.86
CA ASP A 333 -9.56 26.43 -3.57
C ASP A 333 -9.84 27.68 -2.70
N LYS A 334 -10.93 28.40 -3.01
CA LYS A 334 -11.39 29.55 -2.22
C LYS A 334 -11.87 29.13 -0.84
N ALA A 335 -12.66 28.05 -0.75
CA ALA A 335 -13.09 27.49 0.53
C ALA A 335 -11.89 27.14 1.42
N ILE A 336 -10.89 26.46 0.85
CA ILE A 336 -9.64 26.10 1.53
C ILE A 336 -8.89 27.36 2.00
N THR A 337 -8.70 28.33 1.11
CA THR A 337 -8.00 29.59 1.44
C THR A 337 -8.72 30.34 2.55
N ASN A 338 -10.05 30.43 2.49
CA ASN A 338 -10.86 31.14 3.48
C ASN A 338 -10.72 30.52 4.89
N ILE A 339 -10.69 29.19 5.00
CA ILE A 339 -10.64 28.49 6.30
C ILE A 339 -9.21 28.40 6.84
N THR A 340 -8.26 28.00 5.99
CA THR A 340 -6.87 27.72 6.39
C THR A 340 -6.00 28.96 6.46
N LYS A 341 -6.38 30.03 5.75
CA LYS A 341 -5.58 31.23 5.51
C LYS A 341 -4.27 30.97 4.75
N ILE A 342 -4.13 29.80 4.13
CA ILE A 342 -3.00 29.48 3.23
C ILE A 342 -3.39 29.90 1.81
N GLU A 343 -2.70 30.89 1.27
CA GLU A 343 -3.04 31.48 -0.05
C GLU A 343 -2.66 30.59 -1.23
N LYS A 344 -1.61 29.78 -1.10
CA LYS A 344 -1.16 28.88 -2.17
C LYS A 344 -1.95 27.58 -2.13
N VAL A 345 -2.96 27.48 -2.99
CA VAL A 345 -3.73 26.25 -3.20
C VAL A 345 -3.65 25.86 -4.68
N ARG A 346 -3.24 24.61 -4.96
CA ARG A 346 -3.20 24.04 -6.31
C ARG A 346 -4.16 22.86 -6.39
N VAL A 347 -5.06 22.86 -7.36
CA VAL A 347 -5.92 21.70 -7.66
C VAL A 347 -5.28 20.85 -8.75
N ALA A 348 -4.97 19.61 -8.45
CA ALA A 348 -4.31 18.65 -9.34
C ALA A 348 -5.32 17.67 -9.93
N HIS A 349 -5.87 18.00 -11.10
CA HIS A 349 -6.79 17.12 -11.83
C HIS A 349 -6.08 15.93 -12.53
N THR A 350 -4.77 16.03 -12.73
CA THR A 350 -3.90 14.98 -13.27
C THR A 350 -2.57 14.99 -12.53
N GLY A 351 -1.89 13.83 -12.49
CA GLY A 351 -0.52 13.74 -12.02
C GLY A 351 0.50 14.40 -12.96
N GLU A 352 1.74 14.47 -12.47
CA GLU A 352 2.92 14.97 -13.20
C GLU A 352 3.54 13.89 -14.12
N ILE A 353 3.05 12.65 -14.04
CA ILE A 353 3.53 11.52 -14.85
C ILE A 353 2.96 11.61 -16.25
N ASN A 354 3.83 11.48 -17.26
CA ASN A 354 3.41 11.41 -18.65
C ASN A 354 2.72 10.07 -18.94
N LEU A 355 1.41 10.13 -19.20
CA LEU A 355 0.60 9.00 -19.60
C LEU A 355 0.46 8.96 -21.12
N THR A 356 0.86 7.84 -21.72
CA THR A 356 0.77 7.57 -23.15
C THR A 356 -0.22 6.43 -23.42
N GLY A 357 -0.55 6.21 -24.68
CA GLY A 357 -1.49 5.15 -25.10
C GLY A 357 -2.82 5.71 -25.60
N LYS A 358 -3.71 4.81 -26.04
CA LYS A 358 -5.01 5.18 -26.63
C LYS A 358 -6.12 5.36 -25.59
N ILE A 359 -5.88 4.91 -24.36
CA ILE A 359 -6.88 4.94 -23.28
C ILE A 359 -6.74 6.27 -22.53
N ASN A 360 -7.80 7.08 -22.59
CA ASN A 360 -7.88 8.31 -21.83
C ASN A 360 -8.48 8.04 -20.45
N LEU A 361 -7.69 8.23 -19.40
CA LEU A 361 -8.19 8.22 -18.03
C LEU A 361 -8.98 9.52 -17.74
N PRO A 362 -9.97 9.47 -16.83
CA PRO A 362 -10.66 10.68 -16.37
C PRO A 362 -9.67 11.71 -15.79
N LYS A 363 -9.63 12.90 -16.36
CA LYS A 363 -8.79 14.02 -15.90
C LYS A 363 -9.49 14.84 -14.82
N ASN A 364 -9.85 14.17 -13.73
CA ASN A 364 -10.65 14.75 -12.64
C ASN A 364 -10.09 14.40 -11.25
N GLY A 365 -8.80 14.09 -11.15
CA GLY A 365 -8.12 13.77 -9.90
C GLY A 365 -8.40 12.36 -9.34
N LYS A 366 -9.48 11.69 -9.76
CA LYS A 366 -9.87 10.37 -9.24
C LYS A 366 -8.88 9.26 -9.59
N SER A 367 -8.21 9.36 -10.74
CA SER A 367 -7.29 8.32 -11.21
C SER A 367 -5.85 8.49 -10.73
N ASN A 368 -5.53 9.58 -10.02
CA ASN A 368 -4.15 9.88 -9.60
C ASN A 368 -3.60 8.80 -8.66
N THR A 369 -4.42 8.30 -7.73
CA THR A 369 -4.03 7.21 -6.81
C THR A 369 -3.79 5.90 -7.57
N LEU A 370 -4.72 5.50 -8.44
CA LEU A 370 -4.56 4.32 -9.31
C LEU A 370 -3.29 4.35 -10.17
N VAL A 371 -2.98 5.51 -10.76
CA VAL A 371 -1.74 5.73 -11.53
C VAL A 371 -0.51 5.62 -10.63
N GLY A 372 -0.57 6.17 -9.40
CA GLY A 372 0.52 6.03 -8.44
C GLY A 372 0.77 4.59 -8.01
N ILE A 373 -0.29 3.78 -7.84
CA ILE A 373 -0.15 2.35 -7.52
C ILE A 373 0.53 1.64 -8.70
N LEU A 374 0.12 1.93 -9.94
CA LEU A 374 0.78 1.41 -11.14
C LEU A 374 2.25 1.84 -11.22
N LEU A 375 2.56 3.11 -10.91
CA LEU A 375 3.92 3.62 -10.85
C LEU A 375 4.74 2.92 -9.75
N SER A 376 4.13 2.45 -8.66
CA SER A 376 4.87 1.73 -7.61
C SER A 376 5.19 0.27 -7.95
N GLY A 377 4.54 -0.32 -8.97
CA GLY A 377 4.71 -1.74 -9.30
C GLY A 377 6.06 -2.06 -9.95
N GLU A 378 6.70 -3.15 -9.57
CA GLU A 378 8.04 -3.55 -10.08
C GLU A 378 8.02 -4.90 -10.79
N GLU A 379 7.10 -5.79 -10.40
CA GLU A 379 6.96 -7.13 -10.96
C GLU A 379 6.00 -7.16 -12.16
N ASN A 380 6.39 -7.94 -13.18
CA ASN A 380 5.50 -8.25 -14.29
C ASN A 380 4.28 -9.04 -13.79
N CYS A 381 3.09 -8.55 -14.13
CA CYS A 381 1.81 -9.10 -13.72
C CYS A 381 1.25 -10.13 -14.72
N CYS A 382 1.89 -10.28 -15.89
CA CYS A 382 1.48 -11.23 -16.92
C CYS A 382 1.58 -12.68 -16.44
N ARG A 383 0.56 -13.49 -16.75
CA ARG A 383 0.55 -14.93 -16.51
C ARG A 383 1.39 -15.61 -17.59
N VAL A 384 2.59 -16.02 -17.23
CA VAL A 384 3.46 -16.84 -18.09
C VAL A 384 2.86 -18.26 -18.16
N ASP A 385 2.47 -18.70 -19.36
CA ASP A 385 2.07 -20.09 -19.60
C ASP A 385 3.33 -20.93 -19.85
N PRO A 386 3.65 -21.91 -18.98
CA PRO A 386 4.83 -22.75 -19.15
C PRO A 386 4.85 -23.55 -20.46
N LYS A 387 3.69 -23.73 -21.12
CA LYS A 387 3.54 -24.52 -22.35
C LYS A 387 3.65 -23.71 -23.64
N ARG A 388 3.60 -22.37 -23.57
CA ARG A 388 3.83 -21.50 -24.72
C ARG A 388 5.25 -20.94 -24.64
N GLY A 389 6.19 -21.66 -25.23
CA GLY A 389 7.55 -21.15 -25.43
C GLY A 389 7.53 -19.80 -26.13
N HIS A 390 8.39 -18.88 -25.70
CA HIS A 390 8.53 -17.56 -26.29
C HIS A 390 8.87 -17.67 -27.78
N GLN A 391 7.91 -17.31 -28.64
CA GLN A 391 8.24 -16.91 -30.00
C GLN A 391 8.61 -15.42 -29.95
N PHE A 392 9.91 -15.15 -29.81
CA PHE A 392 10.45 -13.80 -29.93
C PHE A 392 10.41 -13.39 -31.41
N ASP A 393 9.48 -12.51 -31.78
CA ASP A 393 9.57 -11.77 -33.04
C ASP A 393 10.65 -10.69 -32.88
N PHE A 394 11.85 -10.94 -33.39
CA PHE A 394 12.82 -9.91 -33.68
C PHE A 394 12.45 -9.27 -35.02
N ASN A 395 11.64 -8.20 -35.00
CA ASN A 395 11.65 -7.24 -36.09
C ASN A 395 12.67 -6.15 -35.74
N ASP A 396 13.84 -6.27 -36.37
CA ASP A 396 14.86 -5.24 -36.38
C ASP A 396 14.46 -4.18 -37.41
N ASP A 397 13.88 -3.07 -36.95
CA ASP A 397 13.69 -1.86 -37.75
C ASP A 397 15.03 -1.12 -37.85
N SER A 398 15.92 -1.64 -38.68
CA SER A 398 17.05 -0.87 -39.21
C SER A 398 16.78 -0.53 -40.68
N LYS A 399 15.98 0.50 -40.92
CA LYS A 399 15.96 1.21 -42.21
C LYS A 399 16.11 2.71 -41.99
N SER A 400 17.36 3.16 -41.96
CA SER A 400 17.71 4.52 -42.38
C SER A 400 18.16 4.48 -43.83
N GLN A 401 17.30 5.05 -44.69
CA GLN A 401 17.58 5.82 -45.90
C GLN A 401 18.88 5.54 -46.66
N GLU A 402 18.74 5.05 -47.90
CA GLU A 402 19.42 5.66 -49.05
C GLU A 402 18.60 5.42 -50.33
N THR A 403 18.58 6.45 -51.16
CA THR A 403 17.65 6.76 -52.25
C THR A 403 17.96 6.03 -53.56
N GLU A 404 16.92 5.92 -54.40
CA GLU A 404 16.96 5.48 -55.80
C GLU A 404 18.01 6.23 -56.63
N ASP A 405 18.76 5.53 -57.51
CA ASP A 405 18.63 5.75 -58.95
C ASP A 405 19.33 4.67 -59.82
N ASN A 406 18.73 4.43 -60.99
CA ASN A 406 19.08 3.45 -62.01
C ASN A 406 20.46 3.66 -62.67
N THR A 407 21.12 2.57 -63.10
CA THR A 407 21.63 2.42 -64.49
C THR A 407 22.17 1.00 -64.79
N ILE A 408 21.47 0.32 -65.70
CA ILE A 408 21.92 -0.43 -66.89
C ILE A 408 23.42 -0.79 -66.97
N ILE A 409 23.76 -2.08 -67.13
CA ILE A 409 24.40 -2.64 -68.35
C ILE A 409 24.16 -4.15 -68.44
N GLU A 410 23.74 -4.48 -69.66
CA GLU A 410 23.45 -5.73 -70.35
C GLU A 410 24.55 -6.82 -70.44
N ASN A 411 24.04 -8.02 -70.74
CA ASN A 411 24.58 -9.14 -71.53
C ASN A 411 25.67 -10.04 -70.87
N SER A 412 25.58 -11.37 -70.91
CA SER A 412 25.03 -12.21 -71.98
C SER A 412 24.58 -13.62 -71.50
N ALA A 413 23.37 -14.00 -71.95
CA ALA A 413 22.96 -15.30 -72.50
C ALA A 413 24.10 -16.18 -73.09
N ASP A 414 24.02 -17.51 -73.25
CA ASP A 414 22.92 -18.49 -73.22
C ASP A 414 23.57 -19.89 -73.17
N ASN A 415 22.94 -20.86 -72.48
CA ASN A 415 22.33 -22.06 -73.08
C ASN A 415 22.04 -23.16 -72.05
N ASP A 416 20.74 -23.32 -71.80
CA ASP A 416 20.00 -24.58 -71.59
C ASP A 416 20.48 -25.73 -72.52
N THR A 417 20.45 -27.04 -72.26
CA THR A 417 19.66 -28.00 -71.45
C THR A 417 20.45 -29.35 -71.51
N VAL A 418 20.34 -30.39 -70.66
CA VAL A 418 19.25 -31.37 -70.43
C VAL A 418 19.70 -32.35 -69.31
N ASN A 419 18.75 -32.77 -68.45
CA ASN A 419 18.70 -33.88 -67.48
C ASN A 419 19.69 -35.06 -67.56
N VAL A 420 20.13 -35.56 -66.39
CA VAL A 420 20.00 -36.98 -65.94
C VAL A 420 19.98 -37.02 -64.39
N GLU A 421 19.03 -37.78 -63.83
CA GLU A 421 18.93 -38.15 -62.41
C GLU A 421 20.05 -39.12 -62.00
N GLU A 422 20.66 -38.94 -60.83
CA GLU A 422 21.20 -40.07 -60.05
C GLU A 422 21.31 -39.70 -58.55
N GLU A 423 20.63 -40.50 -57.73
CA GLU A 423 20.62 -40.45 -56.27
C GLU A 423 22.04 -40.55 -55.70
N THR A 424 22.43 -39.58 -54.87
CA THR A 424 23.54 -39.76 -53.93
C THR A 424 23.06 -39.51 -52.51
N VAL A 425 23.09 -40.60 -51.74
CA VAL A 425 22.84 -40.71 -50.31
C VAL A 425 23.66 -39.65 -49.57
N THR A 426 23.00 -38.66 -48.96
CA THR A 426 23.64 -37.73 -48.02
C THR A 426 23.41 -38.22 -46.60
N VAL A 427 24.51 -38.58 -45.95
CA VAL A 427 24.58 -38.89 -44.53
C VAL A 427 24.35 -37.59 -43.75
N ASP A 428 23.37 -37.58 -42.84
CA ASP A 428 23.06 -36.44 -41.96
C ASP A 428 24.30 -36.01 -41.15
N VAL A 429 24.95 -34.93 -41.58
CA VAL A 429 25.93 -34.21 -40.77
C VAL A 429 25.14 -33.34 -39.80
N ILE A 430 24.91 -33.85 -38.59
CA ILE A 430 24.39 -33.07 -37.47
C ILE A 430 25.31 -31.86 -37.27
N ASP A 431 24.76 -30.65 -37.43
CA ASP A 431 25.47 -29.41 -37.18
C ASP A 431 25.60 -29.22 -35.65
N TYR A 432 26.59 -29.89 -35.05
CA TYR A 432 26.90 -29.86 -33.61
C TYR A 432 27.00 -28.43 -33.05
N THR A 433 27.29 -27.44 -33.89
CA THR A 433 27.35 -26.02 -33.52
C THR A 433 25.98 -25.45 -33.16
N LYS A 434 24.94 -25.79 -33.92
CA LYS A 434 23.56 -25.31 -33.68
C LYS A 434 22.96 -25.91 -32.42
N GLU A 435 23.21 -27.19 -32.20
CA GLU A 435 22.71 -27.89 -31.02
C GLU A 435 23.42 -27.42 -29.74
N CYS A 436 24.74 -27.19 -29.79
CA CYS A 436 25.48 -26.56 -28.68
C CYS A 436 24.96 -25.15 -28.39
N HIS A 437 24.68 -24.36 -29.43
CA HIS A 437 24.11 -23.02 -29.24
C HIS A 437 22.73 -23.04 -28.57
N LYS A 438 21.88 -24.01 -28.91
CA LYS A 438 20.58 -24.21 -28.27
C LYS A 438 20.71 -24.51 -26.78
N LEU A 439 21.64 -25.39 -26.40
CA LEU A 439 21.90 -25.70 -24.99
C LEU A 439 22.43 -24.49 -24.20
N VAL A 440 23.28 -23.66 -24.81
CA VAL A 440 23.77 -22.42 -24.17
C VAL A 440 22.64 -21.41 -23.92
N ILE A 441 21.69 -21.29 -24.86
CA ILE A 441 20.50 -20.45 -24.68
C ILE A 441 19.60 -21.01 -23.56
N GLU A 442 19.37 -22.32 -23.56
CA GLU A 442 18.58 -23.00 -22.52
C GLU A 442 19.20 -22.81 -21.14
N ALA A 443 20.51 -23.00 -20.99
CA ALA A 443 21.23 -22.75 -19.76
C ALA A 443 21.09 -21.30 -19.29
N SER A 444 21.20 -20.33 -20.20
CA SER A 444 21.04 -18.90 -19.88
C SER A 444 19.62 -18.59 -19.37
N GLN A 445 18.60 -19.20 -19.98
CA GLN A 445 17.21 -19.08 -19.53
C GLN A 445 17.00 -19.70 -18.14
N LEU A 446 17.59 -20.85 -17.87
CA LEU A 446 17.54 -21.52 -16.56
C LEU A 446 18.22 -20.69 -15.46
N ILE A 447 19.35 -20.02 -15.77
CA ILE A 447 20.00 -19.08 -14.86
C ILE A 447 19.07 -17.90 -14.55
N LEU A 448 18.42 -17.32 -15.56
CA LEU A 448 17.46 -16.22 -15.38
C LEU A 448 16.23 -16.65 -14.57
N SER A 449 15.76 -17.88 -14.73
CA SER A 449 14.64 -18.44 -13.96
C SER A 449 15.05 -18.95 -12.57
N ARG A 450 16.31 -18.77 -12.17
CA ARG A 450 16.89 -19.21 -10.88
C ARG A 450 16.95 -20.74 -10.69
N SER A 451 16.91 -21.50 -11.78
CA SER A 451 17.09 -22.97 -11.81
C SER A 451 18.57 -23.30 -12.03
N TYR A 452 19.42 -22.94 -11.05
CA TYR A 452 20.88 -23.00 -11.23
C TYR A 452 21.44 -24.43 -11.34
N THR A 453 20.83 -25.41 -10.66
CA THR A 453 21.22 -26.82 -10.77
C THR A 453 21.00 -27.34 -12.18
N ASP A 454 19.81 -27.08 -12.72
CA ASP A 454 19.41 -27.52 -14.05
C ASP A 454 20.24 -26.82 -15.13
N ALA A 455 20.54 -25.53 -14.92
CA ALA A 455 21.44 -24.78 -15.79
C ALA A 455 22.84 -25.40 -15.86
N LEU A 456 23.39 -25.85 -14.71
CA LEU A 456 24.69 -26.50 -14.66
C LEU A 456 24.68 -27.87 -15.36
N GLU A 457 23.59 -28.64 -15.27
CA GLU A 457 23.44 -29.89 -16.02
C GLU A 457 23.38 -29.64 -17.54
N VAL A 458 22.66 -28.61 -17.97
CA VAL A 458 22.59 -28.23 -19.40
C VAL A 458 23.95 -27.72 -19.90
N LEU A 459 24.66 -26.93 -19.11
CA LEU A 459 26.01 -26.47 -19.46
C LEU A 459 27.02 -27.62 -19.52
N ALA A 460 26.90 -28.64 -18.67
CA ALA A 460 27.74 -29.84 -18.75
C ALA A 460 27.54 -30.57 -20.08
N LYS A 461 26.28 -30.74 -20.53
CA LYS A 461 25.96 -31.31 -21.85
C LYS A 461 26.52 -30.46 -22.99
N ALA A 462 26.39 -29.13 -22.91
CA ALA A 462 26.93 -28.22 -23.91
C ALA A 462 28.47 -28.32 -24.01
N LYS A 463 29.14 -28.54 -22.87
CA LYS A 463 30.59 -28.69 -22.76
C LYS A 463 31.10 -29.99 -23.37
N GLU A 464 30.35 -31.08 -23.23
CA GLU A 464 30.68 -32.39 -23.83
C GLU A 464 30.67 -32.36 -25.36
N MET A 465 29.93 -31.43 -25.98
CA MET A 465 29.90 -31.26 -27.44
C MET A 465 31.18 -30.66 -28.03
N ASN A 466 32.08 -30.14 -27.19
CA ASN A 466 33.43 -29.68 -27.56
C ASN A 466 33.48 -28.66 -28.71
N VAL A 467 32.53 -27.72 -28.76
CA VAL A 467 32.47 -26.65 -29.78
C VAL A 467 33.35 -25.48 -29.34
N GLU A 468 34.54 -25.35 -29.95
CA GLU A 468 35.54 -24.33 -29.58
C GLU A 468 34.99 -22.90 -29.58
N ALA A 469 34.13 -22.55 -30.54
CA ALA A 469 33.54 -21.22 -30.66
C ALA A 469 32.64 -20.83 -29.45
N LYS A 470 32.16 -21.81 -28.67
CA LYS A 470 31.25 -21.60 -27.53
C LYS A 470 31.88 -21.91 -26.17
N ALA A 471 33.08 -22.48 -26.13
CA ALA A 471 33.76 -22.88 -24.90
C ALA A 471 33.90 -21.75 -23.86
N ARG A 472 34.26 -20.54 -24.31
CA ARG A 472 34.40 -19.36 -23.41
C ARG A 472 33.07 -18.91 -22.80
N GLU A 473 31.98 -18.98 -23.59
CA GLU A 473 30.65 -18.60 -23.15
C GLU A 473 30.11 -19.61 -22.13
N ILE A 474 30.27 -20.91 -22.42
CA ILE A 474 29.92 -22.01 -21.50
C ILE A 474 30.67 -21.87 -20.17
N ASP A 475 31.99 -21.67 -20.19
CA ASP A 475 32.79 -21.50 -18.97
C ASP A 475 32.39 -20.26 -18.15
N SER A 476 31.98 -19.18 -18.83
CA SER A 476 31.50 -17.95 -18.17
C SER A 476 30.16 -18.20 -17.47
N LEU A 477 29.20 -18.80 -18.16
CA LEU A 477 27.88 -19.13 -17.62
C LEU A 477 27.98 -20.17 -16.50
N GLU A 478 28.90 -21.14 -16.60
CA GLU A 478 29.11 -22.16 -15.56
C GLU A 478 29.64 -21.53 -14.26
N LYS A 479 30.57 -20.55 -14.37
CA LYS A 479 31.05 -19.79 -13.21
C LYS A 479 29.94 -18.95 -12.59
N GLU A 480 29.14 -18.28 -13.40
CA GLU A 480 28.04 -17.44 -12.94
C GLU A 480 26.94 -18.27 -12.25
N ALA A 481 26.54 -19.39 -12.85
CA ALA A 481 25.54 -20.31 -12.29
C ALA A 481 26.01 -20.89 -10.94
N LYS A 482 27.28 -21.31 -10.82
CA LYS A 482 27.85 -21.79 -9.54
C LYS A 482 27.83 -20.70 -8.46
N ARG A 483 28.25 -19.48 -8.81
CA ARG A 483 28.24 -18.33 -7.88
C ARG A 483 26.82 -18.05 -7.36
N LEU A 484 25.84 -18.03 -8.26
CA LEU A 484 24.44 -17.76 -7.92
C LEU A 484 23.80 -18.89 -7.10
N LEU A 485 24.18 -20.15 -7.37
CA LEU A 485 23.75 -21.30 -6.57
C LEU A 485 24.29 -21.20 -5.13
N ASP A 486 25.59 -20.92 -4.96
CA ASP A 486 26.20 -20.73 -3.65
C ASP A 486 25.54 -19.59 -2.86
N GLU A 487 25.20 -18.48 -3.54
CA GLU A 487 24.49 -17.35 -2.94
C GLU A 487 23.06 -17.72 -2.52
N ALA A 488 22.33 -18.45 -3.38
CA ALA A 488 20.98 -18.92 -3.07
C ALA A 488 20.96 -19.87 -1.87
N GLU A 489 21.93 -20.79 -1.77
CA GLU A 489 22.08 -21.68 -0.62
C GLU A 489 22.41 -20.93 0.67
N ARG A 490 23.29 -19.91 0.61
CA ARG A 490 23.58 -19.04 1.75
C ARG A 490 22.33 -18.29 2.24
N VAL A 491 21.56 -17.70 1.31
CA VAL A 491 20.31 -16.99 1.65
C VAL A 491 19.29 -17.95 2.27
N LYS A 492 19.19 -19.17 1.76
CA LYS A 492 18.31 -20.21 2.33
C LYS A 492 18.73 -20.57 3.75
N ALA A 493 20.03 -20.80 4.00
CA ALA A 493 20.54 -21.10 5.33
C ALA A 493 20.29 -19.96 6.34
N ILE A 494 20.44 -18.70 5.91
CA ILE A 494 20.13 -17.53 6.75
C ILE A 494 18.64 -17.50 7.11
N LYS A 495 17.75 -17.71 6.13
CA LYS A 495 16.30 -17.74 6.38
C LYS A 495 15.90 -18.87 7.32
N GLU A 496 16.46 -20.06 7.16
CA GLU A 496 16.21 -21.19 8.04
C GLU A 496 16.70 -20.92 9.48
N ALA A 497 17.88 -20.30 9.63
CA ALA A 497 18.42 -19.91 10.93
C ALA A 497 17.55 -18.83 11.62
N GLN A 498 17.07 -17.83 10.86
CA GLN A 498 16.15 -16.81 11.38
C GLN A 498 14.84 -17.42 11.87
N LEU A 499 14.24 -18.33 11.08
CA LEU A 499 13.01 -19.02 11.47
C LEU A 499 13.19 -19.88 12.73
N GLN A 500 14.33 -20.55 12.87
CA GLN A 500 14.64 -21.31 14.09
C GLN A 500 14.82 -20.40 15.31
N ALA A 501 15.51 -19.27 15.15
CA ALA A 501 15.68 -18.29 16.22
C ALA A 501 14.35 -17.68 16.67
N GLU A 502 13.44 -17.39 15.74
CA GLU A 502 12.09 -16.90 16.04
C GLU A 502 11.28 -17.92 16.84
N LYS A 503 11.25 -19.18 16.41
CA LYS A 503 10.60 -20.27 17.15
C LYS A 503 11.17 -20.44 18.56
N GLN A 504 12.49 -20.28 18.73
CA GLN A 504 13.12 -20.36 20.04
C GLN A 504 12.74 -19.17 20.93
N LYS A 505 12.69 -17.95 20.39
CA LYS A 505 12.21 -16.75 21.10
C LYS A 505 10.74 -16.90 21.51
N GLU A 506 9.89 -17.43 20.64
CA GLU A 506 8.47 -17.68 20.94
C GLU A 506 8.31 -18.68 22.09
N LYS A 507 9.07 -19.78 22.05
CA LYS A 507 9.10 -20.76 23.15
C LYS A 507 9.54 -20.14 24.47
N GLN A 508 10.59 -19.32 24.47
CA GLN A 508 11.06 -18.62 25.68
C GLN A 508 10.02 -17.63 26.21
N ARG A 509 9.34 -16.87 25.34
CA ARG A 509 8.25 -15.97 25.73
C ARG A 509 7.11 -16.75 26.39
N LYS A 510 6.77 -17.92 25.84
CA LYS A 510 5.74 -18.80 26.40
C LYS A 510 6.11 -19.30 27.80
N GLU A 511 7.33 -19.80 27.98
CA GLU A 511 7.81 -20.25 29.29
C GLU A 511 7.79 -19.14 30.35
N VAL A 512 8.10 -17.90 29.98
CA VAL A 512 8.02 -16.76 30.91
C VAL A 512 6.56 -16.37 31.20
N CYS A 513 5.71 -16.39 30.18
CA CYS A 513 4.27 -16.14 30.34
C CYS A 513 3.64 -17.15 31.31
N ASP A 514 3.89 -18.45 31.10
CA ASP A 514 3.36 -19.53 31.93
C ASP A 514 3.77 -19.37 33.40
N LYS A 515 5.03 -19.03 33.68
CA LYS A 515 5.50 -18.75 35.06
C LYS A 515 4.76 -17.58 35.71
N LEU A 516 4.52 -16.50 34.96
CA LEU A 516 3.76 -15.36 35.49
C LEU A 516 2.31 -15.72 35.80
N LEU A 517 1.70 -16.60 34.99
CA LEU A 517 0.36 -17.11 35.24
C LEU A 517 0.31 -18.02 36.48
N GLU A 518 1.29 -18.92 36.65
CA GLU A 518 1.42 -19.75 37.86
C GLU A 518 1.54 -18.88 39.13
N GLU A 519 2.41 -17.86 39.10
CA GLU A 519 2.55 -16.90 40.22
C GLU A 519 1.25 -16.13 40.49
N ALA A 520 0.52 -15.74 39.43
CA ALA A 520 -0.75 -15.06 39.57
C ALA A 520 -1.80 -15.95 40.25
N VAL A 521 -1.86 -17.24 39.88
CA VAL A 521 -2.76 -18.23 40.51
C VAL A 521 -2.45 -18.36 42.01
N GLU A 522 -1.18 -18.52 42.40
CA GLU A 522 -0.80 -18.60 43.81
C GLU A 522 -1.19 -17.33 44.60
N LEU A 523 -1.07 -16.15 43.98
CA LEU A 523 -1.42 -14.89 44.62
C LEU A 523 -2.94 -14.73 44.76
N ILE A 524 -3.73 -15.23 43.80
CA ILE A 524 -5.19 -15.26 43.87
C ILE A 524 -5.64 -16.14 45.04
N ASP A 525 -5.04 -17.33 45.19
CA ASP A 525 -5.33 -18.27 46.28
C ASP A 525 -5.01 -17.68 47.66
N ARG A 526 -3.98 -16.83 47.75
CA ARG A 526 -3.61 -16.08 48.96
C ARG A 526 -4.40 -14.78 49.15
N GLU A 527 -5.46 -14.55 48.37
CA GLU A 527 -6.27 -13.33 48.33
C GLU A 527 -5.48 -12.02 48.06
N LYS A 528 -4.28 -12.11 47.48
CA LYS A 528 -3.42 -10.96 47.14
C LYS A 528 -3.74 -10.40 45.74
N TYR A 529 -5.00 -10.01 45.55
CA TYR A 529 -5.55 -9.66 44.23
C TYR A 529 -4.85 -8.50 43.50
N LYS A 530 -4.33 -7.52 44.23
CA LYS A 530 -3.61 -6.38 43.62
C LYS A 530 -2.32 -6.86 42.94
N THR A 531 -1.52 -7.65 43.66
CA THR A 531 -0.25 -8.21 43.16
C THR A 531 -0.50 -9.29 42.10
N ALA A 532 -1.57 -10.07 42.23
CA ALA A 532 -1.98 -11.02 41.18
C ALA A 532 -2.28 -10.29 39.86
N LYS A 533 -3.00 -9.15 39.93
CA LYS A 533 -3.30 -8.34 38.73
C LYS A 533 -2.02 -7.78 38.08
N GLU A 534 -1.05 -7.33 38.88
CA GLU A 534 0.26 -6.89 38.37
C GLU A 534 0.99 -8.00 37.59
N LYS A 535 0.86 -9.27 38.03
CA LYS A 535 1.42 -10.43 37.32
C LYS A 535 0.68 -10.76 36.04
N LEU A 536 -0.66 -10.69 36.05
CA LEU A 536 -1.49 -10.85 34.85
C LEU A 536 -1.21 -9.75 33.80
N ASP A 537 -1.06 -8.50 34.25
CA ASP A 537 -0.69 -7.38 33.37
C ASP A 537 0.72 -7.56 32.81
N ALA A 538 1.65 -8.12 33.58
CA ALA A 538 2.99 -8.48 33.09
C ALA A 538 2.95 -9.63 32.06
N ALA A 539 2.13 -10.66 32.29
CA ALA A 539 1.94 -11.78 31.35
C ALA A 539 1.32 -11.31 30.03
N ARG A 540 0.34 -10.40 30.08
CA ARG A 540 -0.35 -9.84 28.92
C ARG A 540 0.60 -9.13 27.95
N LYS A 541 1.72 -8.58 28.43
CA LYS A 541 2.75 -7.94 27.59
C LYS A 541 3.42 -8.92 26.62
N TYR A 542 3.39 -10.22 26.90
CA TYR A 542 3.97 -11.23 26.03
C TYR A 542 3.06 -11.62 24.85
N ASN A 543 1.80 -11.13 24.81
CA ASN A 543 0.85 -11.29 23.70
C ASN A 543 0.77 -12.72 23.11
N ILE A 544 0.61 -13.72 23.99
CA ILE A 544 0.50 -15.13 23.59
C ILE A 544 -0.99 -15.51 23.62
N PRO A 545 -1.61 -15.92 22.49
CA PRO A 545 -3.05 -16.16 22.42
C PRO A 545 -3.58 -17.14 23.47
N GLU A 546 -2.84 -18.24 23.71
CA GLU A 546 -3.19 -19.25 24.72
C GLU A 546 -3.16 -18.66 26.15
N CYS A 547 -2.15 -17.85 26.47
CA CYS A 547 -2.07 -17.17 27.76
C CYS A 547 -3.21 -16.16 27.95
N ASN A 548 -3.59 -15.43 26.90
CA ASN A 548 -4.60 -14.37 26.98
C ASN A 548 -5.97 -14.91 27.46
N LEU A 549 -6.36 -16.10 26.99
CA LEU A 549 -7.57 -16.78 27.46
C LEU A 549 -7.51 -17.11 28.96
N ILE A 550 -6.35 -17.57 29.44
CA ILE A 550 -6.13 -17.87 30.87
C ILE A 550 -6.18 -16.59 31.70
N ILE A 551 -5.57 -15.50 31.20
CA ILE A 551 -5.58 -14.19 31.87
C ILE A 551 -7.01 -13.70 32.08
N GLU A 552 -7.86 -13.79 31.06
CA GLU A 552 -9.27 -13.37 31.14
C GLU A 552 -10.05 -14.18 32.19
N ASP A 553 -9.88 -15.51 32.25
CA ASP A 553 -10.50 -16.36 33.29
C ASP A 553 -10.04 -15.99 34.71
N LEU A 554 -8.75 -15.72 34.89
CA LEU A 554 -8.19 -15.33 36.18
C LEU A 554 -8.66 -13.94 36.61
N GLU A 555 -8.78 -12.99 35.70
CA GLU A 555 -9.34 -11.66 35.98
C GLU A 555 -10.82 -11.75 36.40
N GLU A 556 -11.61 -12.58 35.72
CA GLU A 556 -12.99 -12.85 36.12
C GLU A 556 -13.09 -13.42 37.53
N LYS A 557 -12.22 -14.39 37.86
CA LYS A 557 -12.13 -14.98 39.21
C LYS A 557 -11.81 -13.92 40.26
N ILE A 558 -10.86 -13.03 39.99
CA ILE A 558 -10.53 -11.91 40.89
C ILE A 558 -11.75 -11.01 41.12
N ILE A 559 -12.47 -10.63 40.05
CA ILE A 559 -13.66 -9.76 40.14
C ILE A 559 -14.77 -10.43 40.97
N LYS A 560 -15.03 -11.72 40.73
CA LYS A 560 -16.05 -12.49 41.48
C LYS A 560 -15.69 -12.56 42.98
N SER A 561 -14.44 -12.87 43.31
CA SER A 561 -13.97 -12.95 44.70
C SER A 561 -14.02 -11.61 45.44
N GLN A 562 -13.64 -10.50 44.78
CA GLN A 562 -13.74 -9.16 45.36
C GLN A 562 -15.19 -8.71 45.61
N LYS A 563 -16.13 -9.05 44.72
CA LYS A 563 -17.57 -8.78 44.93
C LYS A 563 -18.13 -9.54 46.14
N ASN A 564 -17.75 -10.81 46.30
CA ASN A 564 -18.18 -11.63 47.43
C ASN A 564 -17.64 -11.10 48.77
N LYS A 565 -16.36 -10.68 48.80
CA LYS A 565 -15.75 -10.07 50.00
C LYS A 565 -16.43 -8.76 50.40
N LYS A 566 -16.77 -7.90 49.43
CA LYS A 566 -17.53 -6.65 49.70
C LYS A 566 -18.92 -6.92 50.26
N ARG A 567 -19.66 -7.90 49.72
CA ARG A 567 -20.96 -8.31 50.26
C ARG A 567 -20.85 -8.81 51.70
N SER A 568 -19.89 -9.69 51.98
CA SER A 568 -19.64 -10.21 53.33
C SER A 568 -19.29 -9.11 54.35
N ILE A 569 -18.48 -8.11 53.97
CA ILE A 569 -18.20 -6.96 54.83
C ILE A 569 -19.46 -6.13 55.09
N PHE A 570 -20.27 -5.90 54.07
CA PHE A 570 -21.51 -5.15 54.18
C PHE A 570 -22.51 -5.84 55.11
N ASP A 571 -22.63 -7.17 55.03
CA ASP A 571 -23.50 -7.97 55.89
C ASP A 571 -23.04 -7.93 57.37
N ARG A 572 -21.72 -7.96 57.62
CA ARG A 572 -21.14 -7.81 58.97
C ARG A 572 -21.40 -6.42 59.57
N ILE A 573 -21.30 -5.37 58.76
CA ILE A 573 -21.62 -3.99 59.20
C ILE A 573 -23.11 -3.88 59.54
N LYS A 574 -23.99 -4.44 58.71
CA LYS A 574 -25.44 -4.42 58.93
C LYS A 574 -25.84 -5.16 60.21
N GLN A 575 -25.22 -6.32 60.49
CA GLN A 575 -25.40 -7.02 61.78
C GLN A 575 -24.87 -6.22 62.97
N GLY A 576 -23.72 -5.54 62.82
CA GLY A 576 -23.18 -4.67 63.87
C GLY A 576 -24.09 -3.48 64.20
N MET A 577 -24.67 -2.84 63.19
CA MET A 577 -25.63 -1.75 63.39
C MET A 577 -26.95 -2.21 64.00
N SER A 578 -27.43 -3.41 63.64
CA SER A 578 -28.61 -4.03 64.26
C SER A 578 -28.38 -4.27 65.76
N LYS A 579 -27.23 -4.84 66.15
CA LYS A 579 -26.89 -5.06 67.55
C LYS A 579 -26.73 -3.75 68.34
N ALA A 580 -26.09 -2.74 67.75
CA ALA A 580 -25.97 -1.43 68.37
C ALA A 580 -27.34 -0.75 68.56
N SER A 581 -28.29 -0.98 67.65
CA SER A 581 -29.67 -0.48 67.81
C SER A 581 -30.42 -1.22 68.92
N GLU A 582 -30.27 -2.53 69.05
CA GLU A 582 -30.88 -3.30 70.15
C GLU A 582 -30.30 -2.91 71.52
N GLU A 583 -28.97 -2.74 71.63
CA GLU A 583 -28.32 -2.28 72.87
C GLU A 583 -28.71 -0.85 73.24
N PHE A 584 -28.97 0.03 72.27
CA PHE A 584 -29.45 1.39 72.51
C PHE A 584 -30.91 1.43 72.97
N PHE A 585 -31.76 0.51 72.50
CA PHE A 585 -33.17 0.43 72.92
C PHE A 585 -33.36 -0.29 74.27
N ASP A 586 -32.48 -1.22 74.65
CA ASP A 586 -32.52 -1.86 75.98
C ASP A 586 -31.99 -0.96 77.10
N GLY A 587 -31.18 0.06 76.81
CA GLY A 587 -30.75 1.08 77.78
C GLY A 587 -31.77 2.19 78.07
N ILE A 588 -32.88 2.24 77.32
CA ILE A 588 -33.96 3.25 77.44
C ILE A 588 -35.21 2.66 78.15
N LYS A 589 -35.23 1.36 78.46
CA LYS A 589 -36.21 0.72 79.35
C LYS A 589 -35.65 0.53 80.75
#